data_AF-A0A919IYK8-F1
#
_entry.id   AF-A0A919IYK8-F1
#
_cell.length_a   1.000
_cell.length_b   1.000
_cell.length_c   1.000
_cell.angle_alpha   90.00
_cell.angle_beta   90.00
_cell.angle_gamma   90.00
#
_symmetry.space_group_name_H-M   'P 1'
#
loop_
_entity.id
_entity.type
_entity.pdbx_description
1 polymer ?
#
loop_
_entity_poly.entity_id
_entity_poly.type
_entity_poly.pdbx_seq_one_letter_code
_entity_poly.pdbx_strand_id
1 'polypeptide(L)'
;MTKRPEHPKRARARRLTAAVIVAAVGGTLPIVSPAAPAAAAVPAVANNWSTLMYKSLTADAQLAALRKALTGRKGAFTAAVAQVTAAKAAGTRAAAEVVAAGDGETAARAGLAAAVRSATDAKKNLAKVSKAKPRRAAAVTKATTAVNAAVKSVNTRKAQVTVAEGVLKQARTEASSAATAVESALGGWKAASGAVAETEQAIRALGSAESLAAGAAALSKDLVAQVRPAFTTADTAEVYGVTVHKSVAYAFRRMIDDAKADGIEISGGGFRTKQRQIELRTINGCPDVWTAPSSSCRVPTAIPGRSLHEIGLAVDVSSGGRTINAKSPAFAWLKLHAKDYGFVNLPAEAWHWSVTGN
;
A
#
# COMPACT_ATOMS: atom_id res chain seq x y z
N MET A 1 -55.77 30.03 -22.73
CA MET A 1 -55.95 30.86 -23.93
C MET A 1 -55.30 32.23 -23.66
N THR A 2 -54.27 32.57 -24.46
CA THR A 2 -53.89 33.92 -24.94
C THR A 2 -53.84 35.11 -23.96
N LYS A 3 -52.81 35.97 -23.89
CA LYS A 3 -51.76 36.37 -24.84
C LYS A 3 -50.73 37.23 -24.06
N ARG A 4 -49.44 37.08 -24.37
CA ARG A 4 -48.40 38.13 -24.22
C ARG A 4 -48.55 39.10 -25.41
N PRO A 5 -48.22 40.41 -25.27
CA PRO A 5 -46.95 40.93 -25.84
C PRO A 5 -46.39 42.14 -25.05
N GLU A 6 -45.08 42.29 -24.80
CA GLU A 6 -44.00 42.91 -25.61
C GLU A 6 -43.44 44.18 -24.93
N HIS A 7 -42.12 44.17 -24.74
CA HIS A 7 -41.25 45.32 -24.47
C HIS A 7 -40.96 46.06 -25.79
N PRO A 8 -40.65 47.38 -25.83
CA PRO A 8 -39.26 47.83 -25.54
C PRO A 8 -39.09 49.31 -25.11
N LYS A 9 -37.91 49.69 -24.62
CA LYS A 9 -37.18 50.91 -25.06
C LYS A 9 -35.74 50.98 -24.50
N ARG A 10 -34.85 51.40 -25.40
CA ARG A 10 -33.39 51.56 -25.31
C ARG A 10 -33.02 53.03 -24.97
N ALA A 11 -31.84 53.25 -24.38
CA ALA A 11 -30.82 54.27 -24.77
C ALA A 11 -29.64 54.22 -23.76
N ARG A 12 -28.37 53.96 -24.10
CA ARG A 12 -27.33 54.59 -24.95
C ARG A 12 -26.55 55.76 -24.30
N ALA A 13 -25.24 55.53 -24.07
CA ALA A 13 -24.07 56.38 -24.36
C ALA A 13 -22.80 55.55 -24.02
N ARG A 14 -21.81 55.15 -24.86
CA ARG A 14 -20.87 55.79 -25.85
C ARG A 14 -20.01 56.88 -25.18
N ARG A 15 -18.65 56.88 -25.15
CA ARG A 15 -17.55 56.64 -26.15
C ARG A 15 -16.21 56.38 -25.40
N LEU A 16 -15.33 55.45 -25.79
CA LEU A 16 -14.20 55.50 -26.76
C LEU A 16 -13.03 56.45 -26.41
N THR A 17 -11.83 55.90 -26.14
CA THR A 17 -10.54 56.34 -26.77
C THR A 17 -9.47 55.24 -26.66
N ALA A 18 -8.62 55.16 -27.69
CA ALA A 18 -7.61 54.12 -27.95
C ALA A 18 -6.19 54.54 -27.52
N ALA A 19 -5.29 53.57 -27.34
CA ALA A 19 -3.85 53.74 -27.58
C ALA A 19 -3.17 52.39 -27.87
N VAL A 20 -2.37 52.40 -28.94
CA VAL A 20 -1.52 51.32 -29.47
C VAL A 20 -0.15 51.39 -28.79
N ILE A 21 0.43 50.25 -28.41
CA ILE A 21 1.89 50.10 -28.23
C ILE A 21 2.33 48.79 -28.89
N VAL A 22 3.27 48.93 -29.82
CA VAL A 22 4.04 47.88 -30.49
C VAL A 22 5.20 47.48 -29.58
N ALA A 23 5.44 46.19 -29.39
CA ALA A 23 6.72 45.68 -28.91
C ALA A 23 7.04 44.34 -29.60
N ALA A 24 8.11 44.37 -30.39
CA ALA A 24 8.74 43.21 -31.01
C ALA A 24 9.58 42.46 -29.98
N VAL A 25 9.49 41.13 -29.96
CA VAL A 25 10.45 40.25 -29.28
C VAL A 25 10.78 39.09 -30.22
N GLY A 26 12.08 38.95 -30.51
CA GLY A 26 12.64 38.04 -31.51
C GLY A 26 12.49 36.57 -31.15
N GLY A 27 12.10 35.77 -32.14
CA GLY A 27 12.12 34.32 -32.07
C GLY A 27 13.52 33.77 -32.37
N THR A 28 14.14 33.13 -31.40
CA THR A 28 15.32 32.28 -31.61
C THR A 28 14.87 30.95 -32.22
N LEU A 29 15.35 30.64 -33.41
CA LEU A 29 15.21 29.31 -34.04
C LEU A 29 15.97 28.26 -33.21
N PRO A 30 15.38 27.10 -32.89
CA PRO A 30 16.12 26.01 -32.26
C PRO A 30 17.01 25.34 -33.30
N ILE A 31 18.31 25.31 -33.03
CA ILE A 31 19.26 24.45 -33.75
C ILE A 31 18.94 23.01 -33.33
N VAL A 32 18.31 22.26 -34.22
CA VAL A 32 18.11 20.81 -34.05
C VAL A 32 19.47 20.15 -34.22
N SER A 33 20.09 19.78 -33.10
CA SER A 33 21.19 18.82 -33.10
C SER A 33 20.64 17.45 -33.52
N PRO A 34 21.36 16.64 -34.33
CA PRO A 34 20.92 15.29 -34.61
C PRO A 34 20.81 14.52 -33.30
N ALA A 35 19.65 13.92 -33.04
CA ALA A 35 19.43 13.08 -31.89
C ALA A 35 20.53 12.00 -31.86
N ALA A 36 21.24 11.90 -30.73
CA ALA A 36 22.08 10.75 -30.45
C ALA A 36 21.24 9.47 -30.67
N PRO A 37 21.79 8.42 -31.28
CA PRO A 37 21.05 7.18 -31.46
C PRO A 37 20.51 6.74 -30.10
N ALA A 38 19.19 6.60 -30.01
CA ALA A 38 18.54 6.07 -28.82
C ALA A 38 19.27 4.78 -28.44
N ALA A 39 19.86 4.74 -27.24
CA ALA A 39 20.46 3.53 -26.72
C ALA A 39 19.43 2.41 -26.89
N ALA A 40 19.80 1.35 -27.61
CA ALA A 40 18.90 0.25 -27.88
C ALA A 40 18.32 -0.23 -26.54
N ALA A 41 16.99 -0.19 -26.41
CA ALA A 41 16.34 -0.60 -25.18
C ALA A 41 16.74 -2.04 -24.85
N VAL A 42 17.13 -2.29 -23.60
CA VAL A 42 17.45 -3.64 -23.12
C VAL A 42 16.32 -4.61 -23.53
N PRO A 43 16.63 -5.75 -24.17
CA PRO A 43 15.60 -6.68 -24.63
C PRO A 43 14.63 -7.07 -23.51
N ALA A 44 13.33 -7.15 -23.82
CA ALA A 44 12.31 -7.45 -22.83
C ALA A 44 12.58 -8.77 -22.08
N VAL A 45 13.17 -9.77 -22.75
CA VAL A 45 13.58 -11.03 -22.13
C VAL A 45 14.63 -10.86 -21.03
N ALA A 46 15.55 -9.90 -21.16
CA ALA A 46 16.57 -9.62 -20.15
C ALA A 46 15.97 -9.00 -18.89
N ASN A 47 14.99 -8.12 -19.05
CA ASN A 47 14.21 -7.58 -17.94
C ASN A 47 13.36 -8.66 -17.26
N ASN A 48 12.72 -9.54 -18.05
CA ASN A 48 11.90 -10.64 -17.52
C ASN A 48 12.75 -11.65 -16.75
N TRP A 49 13.89 -12.08 -17.30
CA TRP A 49 14.83 -12.98 -16.63
C TRP A 49 15.33 -12.38 -15.31
N SER A 50 15.77 -11.12 -15.34
CA SER A 50 16.25 -10.42 -14.14
C SER A 50 15.15 -10.29 -13.08
N THR A 51 13.92 -10.01 -13.49
CA THR A 51 12.76 -9.91 -12.59
C THR A 51 12.43 -11.24 -11.94
N LEU A 52 12.43 -12.34 -12.69
CA LEU A 52 12.18 -13.67 -12.15
C LEU A 52 13.27 -14.09 -11.17
N MET A 53 14.54 -13.83 -11.49
CA MET A 53 15.65 -14.09 -10.58
C MET A 53 15.59 -13.25 -9.31
N TYR A 54 15.31 -11.95 -9.44
CA TYR A 54 15.13 -11.09 -8.28
C TYR A 54 14.01 -11.60 -7.37
N LYS A 55 12.86 -11.96 -7.93
CA LYS A 55 11.73 -12.51 -7.17
C LYS A 55 12.09 -13.84 -6.52
N SER A 56 12.75 -14.75 -7.23
CA SER A 56 13.18 -16.04 -6.69
C SER A 56 14.10 -15.86 -5.47
N LEU A 57 15.14 -15.04 -5.62
CA LEU A 57 16.16 -14.80 -4.59
C LEU A 57 15.67 -13.94 -3.41
N THR A 58 14.50 -13.34 -3.51
CA THR A 58 13.87 -12.53 -2.44
C THR A 58 12.57 -13.14 -1.91
N ALA A 59 12.11 -14.26 -2.48
CA ALA A 59 10.82 -14.86 -2.16
C ALA A 59 10.70 -15.22 -0.67
N ASP A 60 11.74 -15.81 -0.07
CA ASP A 60 11.69 -16.23 1.34
C ASP A 60 11.63 -15.04 2.29
N ALA A 61 12.43 -13.99 2.04
CA ALA A 61 12.40 -12.76 2.83
C ALA A 61 11.05 -12.03 2.68
N GLN A 62 10.50 -11.97 1.47
CA GLN A 62 9.18 -11.41 1.19
C GLN A 62 8.06 -12.22 1.87
N LEU A 63 8.14 -13.55 1.82
CA LEU A 63 7.18 -14.45 2.47
C LEU A 63 7.25 -14.31 4.00
N ALA A 64 8.45 -14.22 4.58
CA ALA A 64 8.63 -13.97 6.01
C ALA A 64 8.03 -12.63 6.43
N ALA A 65 8.26 -11.56 5.65
CA ALA A 65 7.68 -10.26 5.89
C ALA A 65 6.15 -10.29 5.81
N LEU A 66 5.59 -10.95 4.80
CA LEU A 66 4.14 -11.11 4.64
C LEU A 66 3.51 -11.91 5.78
N ARG A 67 4.15 -13.00 6.25
CA ARG A 67 3.68 -13.79 7.41
C ARG A 67 3.69 -12.98 8.70
N LYS A 68 4.74 -12.17 8.92
CA LYS A 68 4.81 -11.24 10.05
C LYS A 68 3.68 -10.21 9.98
N ALA A 69 3.45 -9.62 8.80
CA ALA A 69 2.37 -8.67 8.58
C ALA A 69 0.98 -9.31 8.79
N LEU A 70 0.77 -10.54 8.32
CA LEU A 70 -0.48 -11.28 8.51
C LEU A 70 -0.78 -11.47 10.00
N THR A 71 0.22 -11.78 10.80
CA THR A 71 0.06 -11.92 12.25
C THR A 71 -0.41 -10.63 12.89
N GLY A 72 0.24 -9.50 12.56
CA GLY A 72 -0.19 -8.18 13.05
C GLY A 72 -1.60 -7.81 12.59
N ARG A 73 -1.94 -8.08 11.33
CA ARG A 73 -3.27 -7.82 10.76
C ARG A 73 -4.37 -8.68 11.40
N LYS A 74 -4.08 -9.94 11.73
CA LYS A 74 -4.99 -10.80 12.51
C LYS A 74 -5.22 -10.25 13.92
N GLY A 75 -4.18 -9.74 14.58
CA GLY A 75 -4.31 -9.05 15.87
C GLY A 75 -5.22 -7.81 15.77
N ALA A 76 -5.02 -6.98 14.74
CA ALA A 76 -5.87 -5.82 14.49
C ALA A 76 -7.34 -6.20 14.19
N PHE A 77 -7.55 -7.29 13.45
CA PHE A 77 -8.89 -7.83 13.20
C PHE A 77 -9.58 -8.26 14.50
N THR A 78 -8.90 -8.99 15.38
CA THR A 78 -9.43 -9.36 16.70
C THR A 78 -9.78 -8.12 17.53
N ALA A 79 -8.92 -7.10 17.55
CA ALA A 79 -9.19 -5.85 18.25
C ALA A 79 -10.42 -5.13 17.67
N ALA A 80 -10.58 -5.10 16.35
CA ALA A 80 -11.74 -4.49 15.70
C ALA A 80 -13.05 -5.24 16.02
N VAL A 81 -13.02 -6.58 16.10
CA VAL A 81 -14.17 -7.39 16.57
C VAL A 81 -14.57 -7.02 18.00
N ALA A 82 -13.58 -6.85 18.90
CA ALA A 82 -13.85 -6.42 20.27
C ALA A 82 -14.45 -5.00 20.32
N GLN A 83 -13.96 -4.06 19.49
CA GLN A 83 -14.50 -2.71 19.38
C GLN A 83 -15.95 -2.70 18.89
N VAL A 84 -16.29 -3.49 17.85
CA VAL A 84 -17.67 -3.63 17.38
C VAL A 84 -18.58 -4.14 18.51
N THR A 85 -18.11 -5.13 19.27
CA THR A 85 -18.87 -5.70 20.39
C THR A 85 -19.13 -4.65 21.48
N ALA A 86 -18.09 -3.91 21.88
CA ALA A 86 -18.20 -2.84 22.87
C ALA A 86 -19.11 -1.70 22.39
N ALA A 87 -18.96 -1.25 21.14
CA ALA A 87 -19.77 -0.18 20.57
C ALA A 87 -21.25 -0.56 20.50
N LYS A 88 -21.58 -1.80 20.10
CA LYS A 88 -22.95 -2.31 20.11
C LYS A 88 -23.55 -2.32 21.52
N ALA A 89 -22.79 -2.79 22.52
CA ALA A 89 -23.23 -2.79 23.90
C ALA A 89 -23.50 -1.36 24.42
N ALA A 90 -22.63 -0.39 24.08
CA ALA A 90 -22.83 1.01 24.41
C ALA A 90 -24.09 1.59 23.73
N GLY A 91 -24.31 1.26 22.45
CA GLY A 91 -25.51 1.66 21.71
C GLY A 91 -26.80 1.13 22.36
N THR A 92 -26.81 -0.13 22.80
CA THR A 92 -27.96 -0.70 23.54
C THR A 92 -28.22 0.03 24.85
N ARG A 93 -27.17 0.37 25.61
CA ARG A 93 -27.32 1.13 26.87
C ARG A 93 -27.87 2.53 26.63
N ALA A 94 -27.32 3.26 25.67
CA ALA A 94 -27.77 4.60 25.35
C ALA A 94 -29.23 4.62 24.84
N ALA A 95 -29.64 3.59 24.08
CA ALA A 95 -31.04 3.45 23.68
C ALA A 95 -31.98 3.24 24.88
N ALA A 96 -31.57 2.44 25.87
CA ALA A 96 -32.34 2.25 27.10
C ALA A 96 -32.44 3.54 27.93
N GLU A 97 -31.37 4.34 27.99
CA GLU A 97 -31.36 5.64 28.68
C GLU A 97 -32.30 6.65 28.03
N VAL A 98 -32.40 6.68 26.70
CA VAL A 98 -33.38 7.52 25.98
C VAL A 98 -34.80 7.14 26.37
N VAL A 99 -35.11 5.84 26.45
CA VAL A 99 -36.44 5.36 26.86
C VAL A 99 -36.73 5.80 28.30
N ALA A 100 -35.82 5.51 29.24
CA ALA A 100 -35.98 5.87 30.64
C ALA A 100 -36.13 7.38 30.86
N ALA A 101 -35.35 8.19 30.13
CA ALA A 101 -35.46 9.64 30.18
C ALA A 101 -36.79 10.15 29.61
N GLY A 102 -37.31 9.52 28.55
CA GLY A 102 -38.62 9.82 27.97
C GLY A 102 -39.78 9.50 28.92
N ASP A 103 -39.70 8.37 29.62
CA ASP A 103 -40.65 8.01 30.66
C ASP A 103 -40.61 9.01 31.83
N GLY A 104 -39.41 9.43 32.24
CA GLY A 104 -39.19 10.45 33.26
C GLY A 104 -39.78 11.82 32.88
N GLU A 105 -39.58 12.27 31.65
CA GLU A 105 -40.17 13.50 31.11
C GLU A 105 -41.71 13.42 31.11
N THR A 106 -42.26 12.29 30.64
CA THR A 106 -43.70 12.04 30.62
C THR A 106 -44.30 12.08 32.02
N ALA A 107 -43.64 11.44 32.99
CA ALA A 107 -44.06 11.46 34.39
C ALA A 107 -43.99 12.87 34.99
N ALA A 108 -42.94 13.65 34.68
CA ALA A 108 -42.80 15.03 35.14
C ALA A 108 -43.93 15.93 34.59
N ARG A 109 -44.26 15.80 33.30
CA ARG A 109 -45.38 16.54 32.67
C ARG A 109 -46.73 16.16 33.27
N ALA A 110 -46.96 14.87 33.52
CA ALA A 110 -48.17 14.39 34.19
C ALA A 110 -48.29 14.97 35.62
N GLY A 111 -47.18 15.03 36.35
CA GLY A 111 -47.10 15.65 37.68
C GLY A 111 -47.40 17.16 37.66
N LEU A 112 -46.90 17.90 36.67
CA LEU A 112 -47.22 19.31 36.47
C LEU A 112 -48.72 19.50 36.15
N ALA A 113 -49.29 18.70 35.26
CA ALA A 113 -50.70 18.76 34.92
C ALA A 113 -51.60 18.51 36.16
N ALA A 114 -51.22 17.55 37.01
CA ALA A 114 -51.90 17.29 38.27
C ALA A 114 -51.80 18.49 39.24
N ALA A 115 -50.61 19.09 39.40
CA ALA A 115 -50.42 20.26 40.25
C ALA A 115 -51.23 21.48 39.77
N VAL A 116 -51.32 21.70 38.45
CA VAL A 116 -52.14 22.76 37.86
C VAL A 116 -53.63 22.55 38.12
N ARG A 117 -54.12 21.31 38.03
CA ARG A 117 -55.50 20.96 38.42
C ARG A 117 -55.75 21.27 39.89
N SER A 118 -54.88 20.82 40.80
CA SER A 118 -55.00 21.10 42.24
C SER A 118 -54.98 22.60 42.56
N ALA A 119 -54.13 23.39 41.88
CA ALA A 119 -54.11 24.84 42.03
C ALA A 119 -55.40 25.50 41.54
N THR A 120 -55.99 24.98 40.47
CA THR A 120 -57.29 25.44 39.95
C THR A 120 -58.41 25.16 40.94
N ASP A 121 -58.45 23.95 41.51
CA ASP A 121 -59.48 23.56 42.48
C ASP A 121 -59.34 24.33 43.81
N ALA A 122 -58.10 24.56 44.28
CA ALA A 122 -57.84 25.40 45.45
C ALA A 122 -58.35 26.84 45.24
N LYS A 123 -58.14 27.43 44.06
CA LYS A 123 -58.64 28.76 43.70
C LYS A 123 -60.17 28.81 43.64
N LYS A 124 -60.82 27.79 43.04
CA LYS A 124 -62.28 27.66 43.04
C LYS A 124 -62.84 27.57 44.45
N ASN A 125 -62.22 26.77 45.32
CA ASN A 125 -62.63 26.65 46.72
C ASN A 125 -62.47 27.96 47.48
N LEU A 126 -61.35 28.68 47.32
CA LEU A 126 -61.15 30.01 47.90
C LEU A 126 -62.26 30.98 47.47
N ALA A 127 -62.62 30.99 46.18
CA ALA A 127 -63.71 31.82 45.67
C ALA A 127 -65.06 31.44 46.31
N LYS A 128 -65.34 30.14 46.47
CA LYS A 128 -66.56 29.64 47.13
C LYS A 128 -66.64 30.08 48.59
N VAL A 129 -65.60 29.82 49.40
CA VAL A 129 -65.60 30.15 50.84
C VAL A 129 -65.58 31.66 51.09
N SER A 130 -65.01 32.44 50.18
CA SER A 130 -64.98 33.91 50.28
C SER A 130 -66.36 34.54 50.06
N LYS A 131 -67.24 33.87 49.30
CA LYS A 131 -68.61 34.31 48.98
C LYS A 131 -69.67 33.73 49.91
N ALA A 132 -69.34 32.78 50.79
CA ALA A 132 -70.28 32.12 51.69
C ALA A 132 -70.77 33.07 52.81
N LYS A 133 -72.05 32.94 53.19
CA LYS A 133 -72.67 33.66 54.32
C LYS A 133 -73.22 32.67 55.37
N PRO A 134 -72.96 32.86 56.68
CA PRO A 134 -72.09 33.89 57.26
C PRO A 134 -70.61 33.65 56.91
N ARG A 135 -69.84 34.75 56.78
CA ARG A 135 -68.42 34.68 56.38
C ARG A 135 -67.59 34.10 57.52
N ARG A 136 -66.85 33.02 57.24
CA ARG A 136 -65.97 32.35 58.22
C ARG A 136 -64.51 32.69 57.93
N ALA A 137 -63.93 33.63 58.69
CA ALA A 137 -62.56 34.12 58.46
C ALA A 137 -61.51 32.99 58.44
N ALA A 138 -61.59 32.05 59.38
CA ALA A 138 -60.68 30.90 59.44
C ALA A 138 -60.74 30.01 58.17
N ALA A 139 -61.93 29.84 57.57
CA ALA A 139 -62.08 29.05 56.35
C ALA A 139 -61.45 29.76 55.13
N VAL A 140 -61.55 31.09 55.06
CA VAL A 140 -60.89 31.90 54.03
C VAL A 140 -59.37 31.80 54.19
N THR A 141 -58.83 31.98 55.39
CA THR A 141 -57.38 31.85 55.65
C THR A 141 -56.86 30.47 55.24
N LYS A 142 -57.55 29.39 55.62
CA LYS A 142 -57.18 28.02 55.24
C LYS A 142 -57.16 27.83 53.72
N ALA A 143 -58.17 28.35 53.01
CA ALA A 143 -58.23 28.26 51.55
C ALA A 143 -57.13 29.08 50.86
N THR A 144 -56.78 30.26 51.40
CA THR A 144 -55.64 31.06 50.90
C THR A 144 -54.32 30.31 51.04
N THR A 145 -54.07 29.71 52.21
CA THR A 145 -52.87 28.89 52.43
C THR A 145 -52.80 27.71 51.46
N ALA A 146 -53.94 27.05 51.21
CA ALA A 146 -54.02 25.95 50.24
C ALA A 146 -53.69 26.41 48.80
N VAL A 147 -54.15 27.59 48.38
CA VAL A 147 -53.79 28.17 47.08
C VAL A 147 -52.28 28.43 47.00
N ASN A 148 -51.69 29.06 48.02
CA ASN A 148 -50.26 29.35 48.05
C ASN A 148 -49.41 28.07 47.97
N ALA A 149 -49.80 27.03 48.71
CA ALA A 149 -49.15 25.73 48.66
C ALA A 149 -49.26 25.08 47.27
N ALA A 150 -50.45 25.13 46.65
CA ALA A 150 -50.67 24.56 45.32
C ALA A 150 -49.88 25.30 44.23
N VAL A 151 -49.80 26.64 44.30
CA VAL A 151 -48.96 27.45 43.38
C VAL A 151 -47.47 27.11 43.54
N LYS A 152 -46.98 26.95 44.77
CA LYS A 152 -45.60 26.51 45.02
C LYS A 152 -45.34 25.13 44.43
N SER A 153 -46.30 24.21 44.52
CA SER A 153 -46.23 22.89 43.90
C SER A 153 -46.14 22.98 42.37
N VAL A 154 -46.96 23.82 41.73
CA VAL A 154 -46.88 24.07 40.28
C VAL A 154 -45.49 24.56 39.87
N ASN A 155 -44.94 25.54 40.58
CA ASN A 155 -43.60 26.07 40.28
C ASN A 155 -42.51 24.98 40.43
N THR A 156 -42.61 24.15 41.46
CA THR A 156 -41.69 23.02 41.69
C THR A 156 -41.79 21.98 40.56
N ARG A 157 -43.01 21.59 40.16
CA ARG A 157 -43.23 20.65 39.07
C ARG A 157 -42.78 21.20 37.72
N LYS A 158 -42.94 22.51 37.49
CA LYS A 158 -42.43 23.17 36.28
C LYS A 158 -40.91 23.06 36.19
N ALA A 159 -40.20 23.30 37.29
CA ALA A 159 -38.74 23.12 37.34
C ALA A 159 -38.34 21.64 37.08
N GLN A 160 -39.08 20.67 37.63
CA GLN A 160 -38.83 19.24 37.37
C GLN A 160 -39.02 18.86 35.91
N VAL A 161 -40.01 19.42 35.21
CA VAL A 161 -40.17 19.22 33.76
C VAL A 161 -38.95 19.73 33.00
N THR A 162 -38.45 20.92 33.31
CA THR A 162 -37.25 21.46 32.66
C THR A 162 -36.02 20.59 32.89
N VAL A 163 -35.85 20.03 34.10
CA VAL A 163 -34.76 19.08 34.39
C VAL A 163 -34.92 17.81 33.54
N ALA A 164 -36.12 17.22 33.50
CA ALA A 164 -36.37 16.01 32.74
C ALA A 164 -36.19 16.20 31.21
N GLU A 165 -36.62 17.35 30.67
CA GLU A 165 -36.35 17.74 29.27
C GLU A 165 -34.84 17.81 28.99
N GLY A 166 -34.06 18.35 29.93
CA GLY A 166 -32.59 18.40 29.85
C GLY A 166 -31.96 16.99 29.83
N VAL A 167 -32.40 16.10 30.71
CA VAL A 167 -31.93 14.71 30.78
C VAL A 167 -32.26 13.96 29.48
N LEU A 168 -33.47 14.10 28.94
CA LEU A 168 -33.85 13.47 27.68
C LEU A 168 -33.02 13.99 26.50
N LYS A 169 -32.75 15.30 26.46
CA LYS A 169 -31.88 15.89 25.43
C LYS A 169 -30.47 15.33 25.50
N GLN A 170 -29.92 15.17 26.71
CA GLN A 170 -28.60 14.59 26.91
C GLN A 170 -28.57 13.13 26.46
N ALA A 171 -29.52 12.30 26.91
CA ALA A 171 -29.61 10.89 26.53
C ALA A 171 -29.69 10.70 25.00
N ARG A 172 -30.45 11.56 24.30
CA ARG A 172 -30.51 11.54 22.82
C ARG A 172 -29.17 11.86 22.16
N THR A 173 -28.40 12.79 22.75
CA THR A 173 -27.07 13.17 22.25
C THR A 173 -26.07 12.02 22.44
N GLU A 174 -26.11 11.37 23.59
CA GLU A 174 -25.30 10.20 23.91
C GLU A 174 -25.66 9.01 23.01
N ALA A 175 -26.95 8.76 22.76
CA ALA A 175 -27.40 7.74 21.82
C ALA A 175 -26.93 8.02 20.38
N SER A 176 -26.98 9.27 19.92
CA SER A 176 -26.43 9.64 18.60
C SER A 176 -24.92 9.39 18.53
N SER A 177 -24.19 9.71 19.60
CA SER A 177 -22.74 9.49 19.67
C SER A 177 -22.39 7.99 19.65
N ALA A 178 -23.16 7.18 20.37
CA ALA A 178 -23.02 5.73 20.38
C ALA A 178 -23.33 5.11 19.01
N ALA A 179 -24.32 5.62 18.28
CA ALA A 179 -24.61 5.17 16.92
C ALA A 179 -23.42 5.43 15.97
N THR A 180 -22.83 6.63 16.02
CA THR A 180 -21.61 6.96 15.25
C THR A 180 -20.43 6.05 15.65
N ALA A 181 -20.29 5.73 16.93
CA ALA A 181 -19.25 4.81 17.40
C ALA A 181 -19.44 3.38 16.83
N VAL A 182 -20.68 2.90 16.70
CA VAL A 182 -20.98 1.61 16.06
C VAL A 182 -20.59 1.62 14.59
N GLU A 183 -20.96 2.67 13.85
CA GLU A 183 -20.61 2.81 12.43
C GLU A 183 -19.09 2.84 12.23
N SER A 184 -18.39 3.61 13.06
CA SER A 184 -16.92 3.69 13.02
C SER A 184 -16.29 2.33 13.32
N ALA A 185 -16.76 1.61 14.33
CA ALA A 185 -16.25 0.29 14.68
C ALA A 185 -16.48 -0.74 13.56
N LEU A 186 -17.64 -0.71 12.90
CA LEU A 186 -17.93 -1.57 11.74
C LEU A 186 -17.02 -1.24 10.55
N GLY A 187 -16.74 0.05 10.31
CA GLY A 187 -15.77 0.48 9.32
C GLY A 187 -14.36 -0.05 9.60
N GLY A 188 -13.91 0.07 10.86
CA GLY A 188 -12.62 -0.48 11.31
C GLY A 188 -12.53 -2.00 11.15
N TRP A 189 -13.60 -2.72 11.50
CA TRP A 189 -13.69 -4.17 11.29
C TRP A 189 -13.58 -4.56 9.81
N LYS A 190 -14.31 -3.87 8.92
CA LYS A 190 -14.27 -4.13 7.48
C LYS A 190 -12.88 -3.89 6.92
N ALA A 191 -12.23 -2.80 7.31
CA ALA A 191 -10.87 -2.48 6.89
C ALA A 191 -9.86 -3.54 7.37
N ALA A 192 -9.94 -3.95 8.63
CA ALA A 192 -9.06 -4.98 9.19
C ALA A 192 -9.28 -6.35 8.50
N SER A 193 -10.52 -6.73 8.23
CA SER A 193 -10.85 -7.96 7.48
C SER A 193 -10.30 -7.92 6.06
N GLY A 194 -10.43 -6.78 5.37
CA GLY A 194 -9.88 -6.60 4.02
C GLY A 194 -8.35 -6.73 4.00
N ALA A 195 -7.66 -6.09 4.95
CA ALA A 195 -6.21 -6.18 5.06
C ALA A 195 -5.71 -7.61 5.28
N VAL A 196 -6.41 -8.42 6.10
CA VAL A 196 -6.09 -9.85 6.27
C VAL A 196 -6.20 -10.59 4.92
N ALA A 197 -7.32 -10.44 4.22
CA ALA A 197 -7.56 -11.11 2.94
C ALA A 197 -6.54 -10.74 1.87
N GLU A 198 -6.19 -9.45 1.73
CA GLU A 198 -5.17 -8.95 0.81
C GLU A 198 -3.80 -9.57 1.09
N THR A 199 -3.45 -9.72 2.37
CA THR A 199 -2.16 -10.33 2.76
C THR A 199 -2.11 -11.80 2.40
N GLU A 200 -3.19 -12.54 2.66
CA GLU A 200 -3.28 -13.95 2.30
C GLU A 200 -3.23 -14.16 0.79
N GLN A 201 -3.84 -13.24 0.02
CA GLN A 201 -3.72 -13.25 -1.44
C GLN A 201 -2.30 -12.96 -1.90
N ALA A 202 -1.60 -11.98 -1.31
CA ALA A 202 -0.22 -11.68 -1.63
C ALA A 202 0.71 -12.86 -1.35
N ILE A 203 0.49 -13.59 -0.24
CA ILE A 203 1.23 -14.82 0.08
C ILE A 203 1.01 -15.89 -1.00
N ARG A 204 -0.24 -16.10 -1.45
CA ARG A 204 -0.55 -17.06 -2.51
C ARG A 204 0.07 -16.67 -3.86
N ALA A 205 0.08 -15.38 -4.19
CA ALA A 205 0.53 -14.86 -5.48
C ALA A 205 2.05 -14.83 -5.66
N LEU A 206 2.83 -14.86 -4.56
CA LEU A 206 4.28 -14.74 -4.63
C LEU A 206 4.94 -15.92 -5.38
N GLY A 207 4.31 -17.10 -5.40
CA GLY A 207 4.89 -18.32 -5.97
C GLY A 207 6.03 -18.88 -5.10
N SER A 208 6.58 -20.04 -5.46
CA SER A 208 7.77 -20.58 -4.80
C SER A 208 9.05 -20.04 -5.46
N ALA A 209 10.11 -19.86 -4.68
CA ALA A 209 11.43 -19.49 -5.18
C ALA A 209 11.88 -20.42 -6.33
N GLU A 210 11.63 -21.72 -6.16
CA GLU A 210 11.91 -22.77 -7.15
C GLU A 210 11.17 -22.54 -8.48
N SER A 211 9.86 -22.26 -8.44
CA SER A 211 9.07 -22.03 -9.65
C SER A 211 9.53 -20.79 -10.42
N LEU A 212 9.94 -19.74 -9.70
CA LEU A 212 10.45 -18.51 -10.29
C LEU A 212 11.84 -18.70 -10.91
N ALA A 213 12.72 -19.43 -10.23
CA ALA A 213 14.04 -19.81 -10.76
C ALA A 213 13.90 -20.69 -12.00
N ALA A 214 12.99 -21.67 -11.99
CA ALA A 214 12.71 -22.52 -13.16
C ALA A 214 12.20 -21.69 -14.35
N GLY A 215 11.34 -20.70 -14.11
CA GLY A 215 10.89 -19.76 -15.13
C GLY A 215 12.04 -18.94 -15.72
N ALA A 216 12.97 -18.44 -14.90
CA ALA A 216 14.16 -17.75 -15.38
C ALA A 216 15.06 -18.69 -16.19
N ALA A 217 15.28 -19.92 -15.72
CA ALA A 217 16.07 -20.93 -16.41
C ALA A 217 15.52 -21.20 -17.82
N ALA A 218 14.19 -21.32 -17.97
CA ALA A 218 13.53 -21.53 -19.25
C ALA A 218 13.79 -20.39 -20.26
N LEU A 219 13.96 -19.15 -19.79
CA LEU A 219 14.25 -17.98 -20.63
C LEU A 219 15.73 -17.84 -21.00
N SER A 220 16.64 -18.62 -20.42
CA SER A 220 18.08 -18.35 -20.52
C SER A 220 18.64 -18.47 -21.95
N LYS A 221 18.08 -19.36 -22.78
CA LYS A 221 18.46 -19.47 -24.20
C LYS A 221 17.98 -18.26 -25.00
N ASP A 222 16.74 -17.84 -24.78
CA ASP A 222 16.16 -16.67 -25.44
C ASP A 222 16.85 -15.38 -25.01
N LEU A 223 17.27 -15.32 -23.74
CA LEU A 223 18.09 -14.24 -23.20
C LEU A 223 19.38 -14.08 -24.02
N VAL A 224 20.14 -15.16 -24.20
CA VAL A 224 21.35 -15.15 -25.01
C VAL A 224 21.06 -14.74 -26.45
N ALA A 225 20.02 -15.30 -27.06
CA ALA A 225 19.67 -15.05 -28.45
C ALA A 225 19.31 -13.58 -28.72
N GLN A 226 18.61 -12.92 -27.79
CA GLN A 226 18.17 -11.54 -27.95
C GLN A 226 19.20 -10.52 -27.46
N VAL A 227 19.98 -10.82 -26.41
CA VAL A 227 21.03 -9.92 -25.93
C VAL A 227 22.17 -9.86 -26.92
N ARG A 228 22.61 -10.98 -27.49
CA ARG A 228 23.80 -11.03 -28.34
C ARG A 228 23.84 -10.03 -29.51
N PRO A 229 22.80 -9.91 -30.36
CA PRO A 229 22.83 -8.98 -31.48
C PRO A 229 22.70 -7.51 -31.06
N ALA A 230 22.20 -7.23 -29.86
CA ALA A 230 21.93 -5.86 -29.37
C ALA A 230 22.93 -5.37 -28.30
N PHE A 231 23.83 -6.24 -27.84
CA PHE A 231 24.71 -5.97 -26.71
C PHE A 231 25.68 -4.82 -26.97
N THR A 232 25.80 -3.95 -25.98
CA THR A 232 26.84 -2.92 -25.88
C THR A 232 27.53 -2.98 -24.51
N THR A 233 28.73 -2.41 -24.40
CA THR A 233 29.41 -2.33 -23.09
C THR A 233 28.64 -1.52 -22.06
N ALA A 234 27.76 -0.60 -22.50
CA ALA A 234 26.86 0.14 -21.61
C ALA A 234 25.81 -0.75 -20.93
N ASP A 235 25.60 -1.98 -21.41
CA ASP A 235 24.69 -2.96 -20.81
C ASP A 235 25.33 -3.78 -19.68
N THR A 236 26.61 -3.50 -19.38
CA THR A 236 27.32 -4.13 -18.27
C THR A 236 27.21 -3.33 -16.96
N ALA A 237 27.45 -4.03 -15.86
CA ALA A 237 27.58 -3.48 -14.51
C ALA A 237 28.72 -4.21 -13.79
N GLU A 238 29.35 -3.53 -12.84
CA GLU A 238 30.41 -4.12 -12.01
C GLU A 238 29.82 -4.66 -10.71
N VAL A 239 30.21 -5.89 -10.35
CA VAL A 239 29.83 -6.57 -9.11
C VAL A 239 31.10 -7.10 -8.46
N TYR A 240 31.51 -6.50 -7.34
CA TYR A 240 32.72 -6.89 -6.61
C TYR A 240 33.98 -7.03 -7.51
N GLY A 241 34.20 -6.10 -8.43
CA GLY A 241 35.34 -6.13 -9.36
C GLY A 241 35.12 -6.95 -10.63
N VAL A 242 33.98 -7.62 -10.78
CA VAL A 242 33.64 -8.44 -11.96
C VAL A 242 32.61 -7.73 -12.81
N THR A 243 32.94 -7.43 -14.06
CA THR A 243 31.99 -6.84 -15.02
C THR A 243 31.06 -7.92 -15.57
N VAL A 244 29.74 -7.78 -15.43
CA VAL A 244 28.73 -8.71 -15.96
C VAL A 244 27.59 -7.94 -16.63
N HIS A 245 26.72 -8.60 -17.38
CA HIS A 245 25.53 -7.96 -17.94
C HIS A 245 24.56 -7.53 -16.82
N LYS A 246 23.90 -6.38 -16.99
CA LYS A 246 22.97 -5.82 -15.98
C LYS A 246 21.87 -6.80 -15.58
N SER A 247 21.40 -7.65 -16.48
CA SER A 247 20.34 -8.64 -16.20
C SER A 247 20.77 -9.71 -15.18
N VAL A 248 22.07 -10.05 -15.11
CA VAL A 248 22.60 -11.08 -14.19
C VAL A 248 23.26 -10.48 -12.95
N ALA A 249 23.53 -9.18 -12.94
CA ALA A 249 24.27 -8.51 -11.88
C ALA A 249 23.70 -8.74 -10.47
N TYR A 250 22.37 -8.67 -10.31
CA TYR A 250 21.73 -8.93 -9.01
C TYR A 250 21.94 -10.38 -8.57
N ALA A 251 21.68 -11.34 -9.45
CA ALA A 251 21.80 -12.76 -9.13
C ALA A 251 23.25 -13.15 -8.83
N PHE A 252 24.19 -12.62 -9.60
CA PHE A 252 25.62 -12.83 -9.37
C PHE A 252 26.10 -12.24 -8.05
N ARG A 253 25.64 -11.02 -7.69
CA ARG A 253 25.93 -10.44 -6.37
C ARG A 253 25.44 -11.34 -5.24
N ARG A 254 24.19 -11.82 -5.32
CA ARG A 254 23.62 -12.73 -4.31
C ARG A 254 24.40 -14.04 -4.22
N MET A 255 24.85 -14.59 -5.35
CA MET A 255 25.69 -15.79 -5.38
C MET A 255 27.00 -15.60 -4.62
N ILE A 256 27.67 -14.46 -4.81
CA ILE A 256 28.91 -14.13 -4.07
C ILE A 256 28.63 -13.94 -2.58
N ASP A 257 27.59 -13.18 -2.24
CA ASP A 257 27.24 -12.86 -0.85
C ASP A 257 26.90 -14.13 -0.05
N ASP A 258 26.10 -15.02 -0.63
CA ASP A 258 25.67 -16.25 0.02
C ASP A 258 26.82 -17.27 0.10
N ALA A 259 27.66 -17.38 -0.94
CA ALA A 259 28.88 -18.19 -0.87
C ALA A 259 29.80 -17.70 0.27
N LYS A 260 29.97 -16.39 0.40
CA LYS A 260 30.76 -15.80 1.49
C LYS A 260 30.14 -16.07 2.85
N ALA A 261 28.82 -16.02 2.99
CA ALA A 261 28.13 -16.36 4.23
C ALA A 261 28.37 -17.82 4.65
N ASP A 262 28.55 -18.71 3.67
CA ASP A 262 28.93 -20.12 3.88
C ASP A 262 30.45 -20.35 4.03
N GLY A 263 31.24 -19.27 4.13
CA GLY A 263 32.70 -19.33 4.29
C GLY A 263 33.46 -19.62 2.99
N ILE A 264 32.81 -19.52 1.83
CA ILE A 264 33.39 -19.72 0.51
C ILE A 264 33.59 -18.37 -0.19
N GLU A 265 34.82 -17.88 -0.23
CA GLU A 265 35.13 -16.66 -0.97
C GLU A 265 35.30 -16.94 -2.46
N ILE A 266 34.38 -16.42 -3.28
CA ILE A 266 34.44 -16.49 -4.75
C ILE A 266 34.57 -15.10 -5.38
N SER A 267 35.32 -15.04 -6.47
CA SER A 267 35.46 -13.90 -7.38
C SER A 267 35.58 -14.43 -8.81
N GLY A 268 35.96 -13.63 -9.81
CA GLY A 268 36.15 -14.17 -11.15
C GLY A 268 36.39 -13.17 -12.26
N GLY A 269 36.45 -13.67 -13.48
CA GLY A 269 36.45 -12.88 -14.71
C GLY A 269 35.09 -12.92 -15.39
N GLY A 270 34.54 -11.76 -15.76
CA GLY A 270 33.24 -11.67 -16.43
C GLY A 270 33.36 -11.24 -17.89
N PHE A 271 32.76 -10.11 -18.24
CA PHE A 271 32.74 -9.54 -19.58
C PHE A 271 34.14 -9.40 -20.18
N ARG A 272 34.23 -9.73 -21.47
CA ARG A 272 35.45 -9.64 -22.27
C ARG A 272 35.10 -9.24 -23.70
N THR A 273 35.85 -8.32 -24.31
CA THR A 273 35.56 -7.91 -25.69
C THR A 273 35.82 -9.03 -26.71
N LYS A 274 35.16 -8.97 -27.88
CA LYS A 274 35.43 -9.87 -29.02
C LYS A 274 36.90 -9.85 -29.46
N GLN A 275 37.52 -8.67 -29.44
CA GLN A 275 38.95 -8.53 -29.75
C GLN A 275 39.81 -9.31 -28.76
N ARG A 276 39.50 -9.18 -27.47
CA ARG A 276 40.19 -9.92 -26.43
C ARG A 276 39.93 -11.43 -26.61
N GLN A 277 38.74 -11.86 -27.06
CA GLN A 277 38.47 -13.27 -27.39
C GLN A 277 39.35 -13.80 -28.55
N ILE A 278 39.54 -13.00 -29.61
CA ILE A 278 40.44 -13.31 -30.74
C ILE A 278 41.87 -13.53 -30.23
N GLU A 279 42.37 -12.63 -29.38
CA GLU A 279 43.70 -12.76 -28.79
C GLU A 279 43.88 -14.05 -27.98
N LEU A 280 42.86 -14.49 -27.20
CA LEU A 280 42.98 -15.78 -26.49
C LEU A 280 43.17 -16.93 -27.43
N ARG A 281 42.47 -16.93 -28.57
CA ARG A 281 42.55 -18.07 -29.48
C ARG A 281 43.95 -18.21 -30.06
N THR A 282 44.61 -17.10 -30.34
CA THR A 282 46.03 -17.08 -30.70
C THR A 282 46.90 -17.53 -29.53
N ILE A 283 46.74 -16.95 -28.34
CA ILE A 283 47.53 -17.29 -27.14
C ILE A 283 47.41 -18.78 -26.81
N ASN A 284 46.19 -19.31 -26.86
CA ASN A 284 45.85 -20.70 -26.52
C ASN A 284 46.11 -21.66 -27.69
N GLY A 285 46.77 -21.20 -28.76
CA GLY A 285 47.26 -22.05 -29.84
C GLY A 285 46.16 -22.77 -30.61
N CYS A 286 44.99 -22.14 -30.79
CA CYS A 286 43.95 -22.70 -31.64
C CYS A 286 44.46 -22.79 -33.10
N PRO A 287 44.20 -23.89 -33.82
CA PRO A 287 44.62 -24.06 -35.22
C PRO A 287 44.08 -22.98 -36.17
N ASP A 288 42.87 -22.48 -35.89
CA ASP A 288 42.27 -21.34 -36.57
C ASP A 288 41.44 -20.50 -35.59
N VAL A 289 41.45 -19.18 -35.78
CA VAL A 289 40.77 -18.23 -34.88
C VAL A 289 39.25 -18.25 -35.07
N TRP A 290 38.73 -18.57 -36.25
CA TRP A 290 37.30 -18.36 -36.56
C TRP A 290 36.49 -19.65 -36.64
N THR A 291 37.13 -20.78 -36.89
CA THR A 291 36.45 -22.03 -37.24
C THR A 291 36.85 -23.21 -36.37
N ALA A 292 38.06 -23.23 -35.83
CA ALA A 292 38.54 -24.37 -35.05
C ALA A 292 37.67 -24.59 -33.78
N PRO A 293 37.25 -25.82 -33.47
CA PRO A 293 36.43 -26.08 -32.28
C PRO A 293 37.21 -25.75 -31.01
N SER A 294 36.53 -25.32 -29.95
CA SER A 294 37.17 -24.91 -28.69
C SER A 294 38.09 -25.98 -28.11
N SER A 295 37.72 -27.25 -28.22
CA SER A 295 38.52 -28.40 -27.77
C SER A 295 39.84 -28.61 -28.52
N SER A 296 40.04 -27.97 -29.68
CA SER A 296 41.30 -28.06 -30.45
C SER A 296 42.36 -27.05 -29.99
N CYS A 297 41.99 -26.10 -29.12
CA CYS A 297 42.92 -25.17 -28.51
C CYS A 297 43.62 -25.84 -27.33
N ARG A 298 44.86 -25.42 -27.00
CA ARG A 298 45.59 -25.91 -25.82
C ARG A 298 44.82 -25.67 -24.52
N VAL A 299 44.16 -24.53 -24.43
CA VAL A 299 43.16 -24.22 -23.40
C VAL A 299 41.84 -24.00 -24.14
N PRO A 300 40.77 -24.75 -23.82
CA PRO A 300 39.48 -24.56 -24.47
C PRO A 300 39.06 -23.10 -24.49
N THR A 301 38.67 -22.60 -25.67
CA THR A 301 38.34 -21.18 -25.86
C THR A 301 37.25 -21.07 -26.90
N ALA A 302 36.13 -20.40 -26.60
CA ALA A 302 35.02 -20.21 -27.52
C ALA A 302 35.43 -19.48 -28.81
N ILE A 303 34.78 -19.81 -29.93
CA ILE A 303 34.93 -19.09 -31.21
C ILE A 303 34.44 -17.64 -31.02
N PRO A 304 35.10 -16.61 -31.58
CA PRO A 304 34.70 -15.22 -31.39
C PRO A 304 33.28 -14.97 -31.91
N GLY A 305 32.50 -14.21 -31.15
CA GLY A 305 31.07 -14.00 -31.37
C GLY A 305 30.18 -15.08 -30.77
N ARG A 306 30.73 -16.20 -30.28
CA ARG A 306 29.96 -17.28 -29.63
C ARG A 306 30.14 -17.32 -28.11
N SER A 307 31.20 -16.70 -27.56
CA SER A 307 31.42 -16.68 -26.11
C SER A 307 30.31 -15.92 -25.40
N LEU A 308 29.92 -16.38 -24.22
CA LEU A 308 29.01 -15.64 -23.34
C LEU A 308 29.72 -14.56 -22.52
N HIS A 309 31.06 -14.63 -22.38
CA HIS A 309 31.85 -13.52 -21.85
C HIS A 309 31.77 -12.29 -22.76
N GLU A 310 31.58 -12.47 -24.07
CA GLU A 310 31.45 -11.35 -25.02
C GLU A 310 30.20 -10.50 -24.81
N ILE A 311 29.23 -11.00 -24.04
CA ILE A 311 27.97 -10.31 -23.74
C ILE A 311 27.68 -10.25 -22.23
N GLY A 312 28.69 -10.56 -21.40
CA GLY A 312 28.59 -10.48 -19.93
C GLY A 312 27.64 -11.47 -19.27
N LEU A 313 27.25 -12.56 -19.94
CA LEU A 313 26.34 -13.58 -19.41
C LEU A 313 27.04 -14.85 -18.89
N ALA A 314 28.37 -14.79 -18.78
CA ALA A 314 29.20 -15.83 -18.18
C ALA A 314 30.25 -15.23 -17.23
N VAL A 315 30.68 -16.06 -16.29
CA VAL A 315 31.73 -15.77 -15.31
C VAL A 315 32.66 -16.96 -15.18
N ASP A 316 33.96 -16.69 -15.18
CA ASP A 316 35.01 -17.64 -14.85
C ASP A 316 35.37 -17.46 -13.37
N VAL A 317 34.88 -18.35 -12.53
CA VAL A 317 34.97 -18.24 -11.07
C VAL A 317 36.36 -18.64 -10.56
N SER A 318 36.83 -17.88 -9.59
CA SER A 318 38.07 -18.06 -8.86
C SER A 318 37.79 -18.04 -7.35
N SER A 319 38.69 -18.62 -6.56
CA SER A 319 38.62 -18.61 -5.10
C SER A 319 40.02 -18.52 -4.51
N GLY A 320 40.22 -17.68 -3.49
CA GLY A 320 41.55 -17.42 -2.93
C GLY A 320 42.58 -16.90 -3.95
N GLY A 321 42.13 -16.12 -4.94
CA GLY A 321 42.98 -15.57 -6.01
C GLY A 321 43.42 -16.58 -7.08
N ARG A 322 42.86 -17.78 -7.11
CA ARG A 322 43.21 -18.85 -8.07
C ARG A 322 41.98 -19.37 -8.80
N THR A 323 42.15 -19.78 -10.06
CA THR A 323 41.11 -20.49 -10.82
C THR A 323 40.69 -21.76 -10.10
N ILE A 324 39.38 -21.98 -9.95
CA ILE A 324 38.85 -23.17 -9.28
C ILE A 324 38.96 -24.40 -10.19
N ASN A 325 39.02 -25.59 -9.57
CA ASN A 325 38.96 -26.87 -10.27
C ASN A 325 37.87 -27.76 -9.64
N ALA A 326 37.62 -28.93 -10.23
CA ALA A 326 36.54 -29.83 -9.80
C ALA A 326 36.67 -30.35 -8.35
N LYS A 327 37.84 -30.21 -7.71
CA LYS A 327 38.10 -30.59 -6.32
C LYS A 327 38.09 -29.40 -5.35
N SER A 328 37.96 -28.17 -5.84
CA SER A 328 37.93 -26.97 -5.01
C SER A 328 36.65 -26.91 -4.16
N PRO A 329 36.70 -26.47 -2.89
CA PRO A 329 35.50 -26.24 -2.09
C PRO A 329 34.50 -25.29 -2.76
N ALA A 330 35.01 -24.24 -3.42
CA ALA A 330 34.18 -23.32 -4.20
C ALA A 330 33.42 -24.00 -5.35
N PHE A 331 34.03 -24.96 -6.06
CA PHE A 331 33.33 -25.71 -7.10
C PHE A 331 32.24 -26.60 -6.51
N ALA A 332 32.51 -27.25 -5.37
CA ALA A 332 31.51 -28.07 -4.68
C ALA A 332 30.29 -27.24 -4.24
N TRP A 333 30.52 -26.04 -3.71
CA TRP A 333 29.45 -25.10 -3.36
C TRP A 333 28.66 -24.66 -4.60
N LEU A 334 29.33 -24.20 -5.66
CA LEU A 334 28.66 -23.76 -6.89
C LEU A 334 27.85 -24.88 -7.55
N LYS A 335 28.33 -26.11 -7.52
CA LYS A 335 27.60 -27.27 -8.07
C LYS A 335 26.24 -27.48 -7.39
N LEU A 336 26.13 -27.14 -6.12
CA LEU A 336 24.89 -27.26 -5.37
C LEU A 336 24.00 -26.03 -5.55
N HIS A 337 24.60 -24.83 -5.58
CA HIS A 337 23.87 -23.57 -5.39
C HIS A 337 23.80 -22.66 -6.62
N ALA A 338 24.74 -22.73 -7.57
CA ALA A 338 24.81 -21.76 -8.68
C ALA A 338 23.53 -21.70 -9.53
N LYS A 339 22.84 -22.84 -9.67
CA LYS A 339 21.54 -22.92 -10.38
C LYS A 339 20.47 -22.04 -9.75
N ASP A 340 20.52 -21.84 -8.43
CA ASP A 340 19.56 -21.02 -7.68
C ASP A 340 19.73 -19.54 -8.00
N TYR A 341 20.89 -19.16 -8.54
CA TYR A 341 21.23 -17.83 -9.06
C TYR A 341 21.16 -17.75 -10.60
N GLY A 342 20.65 -18.80 -11.25
CA GLY A 342 20.52 -18.84 -12.71
C GLY A 342 21.83 -19.12 -13.45
N PHE A 343 22.87 -19.62 -12.77
CA PHE A 343 24.14 -20.00 -13.37
C PHE A 343 24.28 -21.53 -13.45
N VAL A 344 24.75 -22.01 -14.60
CA VAL A 344 24.96 -23.43 -14.89
C VAL A 344 26.41 -23.62 -15.31
N ASN A 345 27.04 -24.68 -14.80
CA ASN A 345 28.42 -25.00 -15.15
C ASN A 345 28.51 -25.56 -16.57
N LEU A 346 29.54 -25.14 -17.30
CA LEU A 346 30.02 -25.89 -18.46
C LEU A 346 30.83 -27.10 -17.95
N PRO A 347 30.40 -28.36 -18.17
CA PRO A 347 31.02 -29.52 -17.52
C PRO A 347 32.51 -29.73 -17.81
N ALA A 348 32.99 -29.24 -18.97
CA ALA A 348 34.40 -29.33 -19.35
C ALA A 348 35.29 -28.34 -18.59
N GLU A 349 34.70 -27.29 -18.00
CA GLU A 349 35.42 -26.16 -17.40
C GLU A 349 34.85 -25.88 -16.00
N ALA A 350 35.51 -26.42 -14.96
CA ALA A 350 35.03 -26.28 -13.59
C ALA A 350 34.89 -24.81 -13.13
N TRP A 351 35.66 -23.90 -13.72
CA TRP A 351 35.60 -22.47 -13.44
C TRP A 351 34.49 -21.75 -14.22
N HIS A 352 33.94 -22.30 -15.30
CA HIS A 352 33.06 -21.56 -16.20
C HIS A 352 31.58 -21.75 -15.83
N TRP A 353 30.89 -20.64 -15.57
CA TRP A 353 29.48 -20.62 -15.21
C TRP A 353 28.75 -19.58 -16.03
N SER A 354 27.64 -19.97 -16.65
CA SER A 354 26.86 -19.09 -17.52
C SER A 354 25.37 -19.34 -17.37
N VAL A 355 24.54 -18.45 -17.91
CA VAL A 355 23.08 -18.62 -17.85
C VAL A 355 22.58 -19.87 -18.60
N THR A 356 23.41 -20.48 -19.47
CA THR A 356 23.04 -21.69 -20.21
C THR A 356 23.97 -22.88 -20.01
N GLY A 357 25.10 -22.74 -19.31
CA GLY A 357 26.10 -23.80 -19.15
C GLY A 357 26.85 -24.16 -20.44
N ASN A 358 26.91 -23.20 -21.37
CA ASN A 358 27.63 -23.28 -22.65
C ASN A 358 28.45 -22.01 -22.87
#